data_AF-A0A378LAL2-F1
#
_entry.id   AF-A0A378LAL2-F1
#
_cell.length_a   1.000
_cell.length_b   1.000
_cell.length_c   1.000
_cell.angle_alpha   90.00
_cell.angle_beta   90.00
_cell.angle_gamma   90.00
#
_symmetry.space_group_name_H-M   'P 1'
#
loop_
_entity.id
_entity.type
_entity.pdbx_description
1 polymer ?
#
loop_
_entity_poly.entity_id
_entity_poly.type
_entity_poly.pdbx_seq_one_letter_code
_entity_poly.pdbx_strand_id
1 'polypeptide(L)'
;MTHGRSESETIDDEIIKTLNKLLEIEMAGVVRYTHYSFMIFGFNRIPICKWMRDQAQESLNHAHLIGELITHFSYHPTLKIGKLLETHEHNIRTILEEALEHEKQGLNLYHQLLHHAEKKSVLVEEFARNMIQEEEIHVGEIYKMLMSPETLKD
;
A
#
# COMPACT_ATOMS: atom_id res chain seq x y z
N MET A 1 -28.30 -8.43 -24.76
CA MET A 1 -28.10 -6.98 -24.60
C MET A 1 -26.73 -6.78 -23.97
N THR A 2 -25.74 -6.34 -24.74
CA THR A 2 -24.41 -6.01 -24.22
C THR A 2 -24.52 -4.69 -23.47
N HIS A 3 -24.72 -4.75 -22.15
CA HIS A 3 -24.57 -3.59 -21.29
C HIS A 3 -23.08 -3.28 -21.16
N GLY A 4 -22.48 -2.70 -22.21
CA GLY A 4 -21.12 -2.17 -22.18
C GLY A 4 -21.19 -0.68 -21.89
N ARG A 5 -20.34 -0.19 -20.98
CA ARG A 5 -20.16 1.24 -20.78
C ARG A 5 -19.73 1.85 -22.12
N SER A 6 -20.56 2.72 -22.70
CA SER A 6 -20.23 3.40 -23.97
C SER A 6 -18.93 4.17 -23.79
N GLU A 7 -17.99 4.02 -24.73
CA GLU A 7 -16.73 4.78 -24.88
C GLU A 7 -16.26 5.42 -23.56
N SER A 8 -15.87 4.59 -22.57
CA SER A 8 -15.12 5.16 -21.44
C SER A 8 -13.88 5.81 -22.04
N GLU A 9 -13.60 7.07 -21.68
CA GLU A 9 -12.35 7.74 -22.08
C GLU A 9 -11.19 6.77 -21.91
N THR A 10 -10.45 6.55 -23.00
CA THR A 10 -9.30 5.65 -23.01
C THR A 10 -8.30 6.18 -21.99
N ILE A 11 -8.15 5.46 -20.88
CA ILE A 11 -7.16 5.77 -19.85
C ILE A 11 -5.77 5.36 -20.33
N ASP A 12 -4.73 6.06 -19.88
CA ASP A 12 -3.36 5.74 -20.23
C ASP A 12 -2.98 4.34 -19.72
N ASP A 13 -2.38 3.51 -20.57
CA ASP A 13 -1.97 2.15 -20.20
C ASP A 13 -0.95 2.13 -19.04
N GLU A 14 -0.13 3.18 -18.89
CA GLU A 14 0.79 3.29 -17.74
C GLU A 14 0.05 3.50 -16.41
N ILE A 15 -1.15 4.10 -16.41
CA ILE A 15 -2.01 4.19 -15.21
C ILE A 15 -2.45 2.78 -14.81
N ILE A 16 -2.97 1.99 -15.75
CA ILE A 16 -3.45 0.63 -15.48
C ILE A 16 -2.31 -0.29 -15.02
N LYS A 17 -1.14 -0.17 -15.65
CA LYS A 17 0.06 -0.92 -15.26
C LYS A 17 0.53 -0.55 -13.86
N THR A 18 0.45 0.73 -13.48
CA THR A 18 0.80 1.19 -12.14
C THR A 18 -0.21 0.72 -11.10
N LEU A 19 -1.51 0.81 -11.38
CA LEU A 19 -2.56 0.26 -10.53
C LEU A 19 -2.39 -1.24 -10.30
N ASN A 20 -2.05 -2.02 -11.33
CA ASN A 20 -1.77 -3.45 -11.16
C ASN A 20 -0.55 -3.72 -10.26
N LYS A 21 0.52 -2.94 -10.38
CA LYS A 21 1.67 -3.06 -9.48
C LYS A 21 1.30 -2.69 -8.04
N LEU A 22 0.49 -1.65 -7.85
CA LEU A 22 -0.03 -1.28 -6.53
C LEU A 22 -0.87 -2.42 -5.95
N LEU A 23 -1.77 -3.02 -6.74
CA LEU A 23 -2.54 -4.18 -6.29
C LEU A 23 -1.65 -5.35 -5.83
N GLU A 24 -0.56 -5.63 -6.55
CA GLU A 24 0.41 -6.64 -6.15
C GLU A 24 1.10 -6.29 -4.82
N ILE A 25 1.46 -5.01 -4.62
CA ILE A 25 2.07 -4.51 -3.38
C ILE A 25 1.08 -4.59 -2.22
N GLU A 26 -0.16 -4.12 -2.36
CA GLU A 26 -1.15 -4.16 -1.29
C GLU A 26 -1.49 -5.60 -0.88
N MET A 27 -1.63 -6.51 -1.86
CA MET A 27 -1.83 -7.93 -1.57
C MET A 27 -0.62 -8.54 -0.83
N ALA A 28 0.59 -8.08 -1.12
CA ALA A 28 1.76 -8.46 -0.34
C ALA A 28 1.72 -7.86 1.08
N GLY A 29 1.27 -6.61 1.24
CA GLY A 29 1.05 -5.95 2.53
C GLY A 29 0.12 -6.75 3.45
N VAL A 30 -1.03 -7.20 2.93
CA VAL A 30 -1.97 -8.07 3.66
C VAL A 30 -1.26 -9.29 4.25
N VAL A 31 -0.49 -9.99 3.42
CA VAL A 31 0.22 -11.21 3.84
C VAL A 31 1.32 -10.88 4.85
N ARG A 32 2.14 -9.86 4.57
CA ARG A 32 3.31 -9.49 5.39
C ARG A 32 2.90 -9.02 6.77
N TYR A 33 1.96 -8.08 6.86
CA TYR A 33 1.51 -7.55 8.15
C TYR A 33 0.77 -8.60 8.99
N THR A 34 -0.01 -9.47 8.34
CA THR A 34 -0.61 -10.62 9.02
C THR A 34 0.47 -11.53 9.61
N HIS A 35 1.48 -11.88 8.82
CA HIS A 35 2.58 -12.73 9.23
C HIS A 35 3.41 -12.11 10.36
N TYR A 36 3.79 -10.83 10.24
CA TYR A 36 4.51 -10.10 11.28
C TYR A 36 3.75 -10.08 12.61
N SER A 37 2.42 -10.03 12.59
CA SER A 37 1.61 -10.10 13.81
C SER A 37 1.79 -11.41 14.60
N PHE A 38 2.22 -12.50 13.94
CA PHE A 38 2.54 -13.78 14.58
C PHE A 38 3.93 -13.78 15.21
N MET A 39 4.84 -12.99 14.66
CA MET A 39 6.26 -12.98 15.03
C MET A 39 6.60 -12.00 16.16
N ILE A 40 5.60 -11.34 16.76
CA ILE A 40 5.81 -10.44 17.90
C ILE A 40 5.66 -11.20 19.23
N PHE A 41 6.72 -11.12 20.05
CA PHE A 41 6.81 -11.73 21.39
C PHE A 41 7.11 -10.67 22.47
N GLY A 42 6.89 -11.02 23.73
CA GLY A 42 7.21 -10.18 24.89
C GLY A 42 6.06 -9.29 25.38
N PHE A 43 6.35 -8.49 26.41
CA PHE A 43 5.34 -7.74 27.18
C PHE A 43 4.53 -6.75 26.34
N ASN A 44 5.14 -6.18 25.29
CA ASN A 44 4.52 -5.17 24.43
C ASN A 44 3.75 -5.78 23.24
N ARG A 45 3.58 -7.11 23.16
CA ARG A 45 3.02 -7.72 21.93
C ARG A 45 1.59 -7.29 21.63
N ILE A 46 0.73 -7.12 22.63
CA ILE A 46 -0.71 -6.89 22.41
C ILE A 46 -0.95 -5.66 21.52
N PRO A 47 -0.45 -4.46 21.87
CA PRO A 47 -0.63 -3.28 21.02
C PRO A 47 0.06 -3.41 19.65
N ILE A 48 1.25 -3.99 19.58
CA ILE A 48 1.99 -4.12 18.31
C ILE A 48 1.28 -5.11 17.36
N CYS A 49 0.84 -6.26 17.87
CA CYS A 49 0.06 -7.23 17.08
C CYS A 49 -1.24 -6.62 16.58
N LYS A 50 -1.90 -5.77 17.39
CA LYS A 50 -3.09 -5.04 16.94
C LYS A 50 -2.74 -4.10 15.79
N TRP A 51 -1.72 -3.25 15.96
CA TRP A 51 -1.27 -2.33 14.92
C TRP A 51 -0.96 -3.06 13.61
N MET A 52 -0.17 -4.14 13.65
CA MET A 52 0.14 -4.96 12.47
C MET A 52 -1.12 -5.50 11.77
N ARG A 53 -2.12 -5.97 12.54
CA ARG A 53 -3.36 -6.49 11.94
C ARG A 53 -4.25 -5.39 11.37
N ASP A 54 -4.23 -4.21 11.98
CA ASP A 54 -4.93 -3.06 11.45
C ASP A 54 -4.31 -2.64 10.10
N GLN A 55 -2.98 -2.62 9.98
CA GLN A 55 -2.28 -2.38 8.71
C GLN A 55 -2.57 -3.45 7.66
N ALA A 56 -2.63 -4.74 8.05
CA ALA A 56 -3.04 -5.80 7.12
C ALA A 56 -4.47 -5.60 6.59
N GLN A 57 -5.39 -5.12 7.43
CA GLN A 57 -6.77 -4.83 7.03
C GLN A 57 -6.84 -3.59 6.11
N GLU A 58 -5.98 -2.62 6.35
CA GLU A 58 -5.86 -1.41 5.53
C GLU A 58 -5.34 -1.72 4.13
N SER A 59 -4.26 -2.49 4.00
CA SER A 59 -3.79 -2.98 2.69
C SER A 59 -4.87 -3.75 1.93
N LEU A 60 -5.72 -4.53 2.64
CA LEU A 60 -6.84 -5.21 2.00
C LEU A 60 -7.89 -4.22 1.47
N ASN A 61 -8.17 -3.16 2.22
CA ASN A 61 -9.09 -2.11 1.78
C ASN A 61 -8.52 -1.37 0.56
N HIS A 62 -7.23 -1.03 0.55
CA HIS A 62 -6.57 -0.44 -0.61
C HIS A 62 -6.60 -1.36 -1.83
N ALA A 63 -6.30 -2.65 -1.65
CA ALA A 63 -6.40 -3.65 -2.72
C ALA A 63 -7.82 -3.71 -3.33
N HIS A 64 -8.86 -3.61 -2.51
CA HIS A 64 -10.24 -3.52 -3.00
C HIS A 64 -10.48 -2.25 -3.83
N LEU A 65 -10.07 -1.09 -3.33
CA LEU A 65 -10.23 0.18 -4.06
C LEU A 65 -9.50 0.16 -5.40
N ILE A 66 -8.26 -0.33 -5.42
CA ILE A 66 -7.45 -0.44 -6.64
C ILE A 66 -8.09 -1.43 -7.63
N GLY A 67 -8.54 -2.59 -7.15
CA GLY A 67 -9.19 -3.60 -7.99
C GLY A 67 -10.46 -3.06 -8.65
N GLU A 68 -11.31 -2.37 -7.90
CA GLU A 68 -12.51 -1.71 -8.41
C GLU A 68 -12.17 -0.58 -9.40
N LEU A 69 -11.08 0.17 -9.16
CA LEU A 69 -10.65 1.22 -10.07
C LEU A 69 -10.13 0.64 -11.40
N ILE A 70 -9.42 -0.49 -11.38
CA ILE A 70 -8.97 -1.18 -12.59
C ILE A 70 -10.17 -1.66 -13.42
N THR A 71 -11.15 -2.31 -12.78
CA THR A 71 -12.34 -2.80 -13.48
C THR A 71 -13.28 -1.68 -13.90
N HIS A 72 -13.28 -0.54 -13.21
CA HIS A 72 -14.00 0.68 -13.61
C HIS A 72 -13.59 1.15 -15.01
N PHE A 73 -12.30 1.01 -15.35
CA PHE A 73 -11.75 1.32 -16.67
C PHE A 73 -11.85 0.14 -17.67
N SER A 74 -12.57 -0.93 -17.31
CA SER A 74 -12.73 -2.15 -18.12
C SER A 74 -11.43 -2.94 -18.36
N TYR A 75 -10.45 -2.83 -17.45
CA TYR A 75 -9.22 -3.64 -17.48
C TYR A 75 -9.30 -4.81 -16.50
N HIS A 76 -8.46 -5.82 -16.71
CA HIS A 76 -8.39 -7.00 -15.84
C HIS A 76 -7.37 -6.78 -14.71
N PRO A 77 -7.76 -6.92 -13.42
CA PRO A 77 -6.83 -6.82 -12.31
C PRO A 77 -5.91 -8.04 -12.22
N THR A 78 -4.65 -7.83 -11.88
CA THR A 78 -3.69 -8.91 -11.67
C THR A 78 -4.07 -9.80 -10.50
N LEU A 79 -3.72 -11.09 -10.60
CA LEU A 79 -3.86 -12.08 -9.51
C LEU A 79 -2.51 -12.35 -8.81
N LYS A 80 -1.46 -11.64 -9.21
CA LYS A 80 -0.13 -11.82 -8.63
C LYS A 80 -0.08 -11.17 -7.25
N ILE A 81 0.87 -11.64 -6.46
CA ILE A 81 1.25 -11.03 -5.18
C ILE A 81 2.67 -10.50 -5.37
N GLY A 82 2.93 -9.29 -4.86
CA GLY A 82 4.24 -8.68 -4.85
C GLY A 82 5.26 -9.50 -4.05
N LYS A 83 6.51 -9.04 -4.03
CA LYS A 83 7.58 -9.76 -3.32
C LYS A 83 7.27 -9.84 -1.82
N LEU A 84 7.19 -11.07 -1.31
CA LEU A 84 7.09 -11.35 0.12
C LEU A 84 8.50 -11.46 0.71
N LEU A 85 9.08 -10.32 1.10
CA LEU A 85 10.36 -10.32 1.82
C LEU A 85 10.12 -10.63 3.30
N GLU A 86 10.80 -11.66 3.80
CA GLU A 86 10.97 -11.98 5.22
C GLU A 86 12.43 -12.43 5.40
N THR A 87 13.23 -11.71 6.19
CA THR A 87 14.65 -12.05 6.43
C THR A 87 14.85 -13.18 7.44
N HIS A 88 13.76 -13.70 8.02
CA HIS A 88 13.76 -14.61 9.18
C HIS A 88 14.42 -14.04 10.44
N GLU A 89 14.67 -12.73 10.48
CA GLU A 89 15.11 -12.03 11.68
C GLU A 89 13.90 -11.39 12.37
N HIS A 90 13.44 -12.02 13.45
CA HIS A 90 12.17 -11.64 14.11
C HIS A 90 12.33 -10.64 15.25
N ASN A 91 13.41 -9.87 15.27
CA ASN A 91 13.48 -8.74 16.19
C ASN A 91 12.55 -7.63 15.66
N ILE A 92 11.88 -6.90 16.57
CA ILE A 92 10.87 -5.90 16.19
C ILE A 92 11.45 -4.79 15.31
N ARG A 93 12.72 -4.42 15.49
CA ARG A 93 13.39 -3.40 14.68
C ARG A 93 13.50 -3.84 13.22
N THR A 94 13.99 -5.05 12.96
CA THR A 94 14.12 -5.58 11.60
C THR A 94 12.75 -5.69 10.93
N ILE A 95 11.72 -6.15 11.66
CA ILE A 95 10.34 -6.19 11.14
C ILE A 95 9.84 -4.79 10.74
N LEU A 96 10.11 -3.78 11.57
CA LEU A 96 9.72 -2.39 11.28
C LEU A 96 10.52 -1.78 10.13
N GLU A 97 11.80 -2.12 9.98
CA GLU A 97 12.62 -1.70 8.84
C GLU A 97 12.13 -2.34 7.53
N GLU A 98 11.76 -3.63 7.58
CA GLU A 98 11.13 -4.33 6.46
C GLU A 98 9.74 -3.75 6.12
N ALA A 99 8.95 -3.35 7.12
CA ALA A 99 7.68 -2.66 6.92
C ALA A 99 7.90 -1.28 6.27
N LEU A 100 8.86 -0.51 6.77
CA LEU A 100 9.20 0.82 6.24
C LEU A 100 9.61 0.78 4.76
N GLU A 101 10.39 -0.22 4.38
CA GLU A 101 10.81 -0.39 2.98
C GLU A 101 9.60 -0.72 2.07
N HIS A 102 8.63 -1.48 2.58
CA HIS A 102 7.40 -1.76 1.86
C HIS A 102 6.55 -0.52 1.64
N GLU A 103 6.33 0.29 2.69
CA GLU A 103 5.54 1.52 2.55
C GLU A 103 6.22 2.52 1.61
N LYS A 104 7.55 2.61 1.63
CA LYS A 104 8.29 3.45 0.68
C LYS A 104 8.11 2.99 -0.77
N GLN A 105 8.04 1.69 -1.01
CA GLN A 105 7.78 1.14 -2.34
C GLN A 105 6.34 1.47 -2.80
N GLY A 106 5.35 1.30 -1.93
CA GLY A 106 3.96 1.71 -2.17
C GLY A 106 3.84 3.20 -2.47
N LEU A 107 4.36 4.05 -1.57
CA LEU A 107 4.36 5.50 -1.71
C LEU A 107 4.99 5.99 -3.02
N ASN A 108 6.12 5.41 -3.43
CA ASN A 108 6.75 5.73 -4.72
C ASN A 108 5.83 5.36 -5.91
N LEU A 109 5.14 4.23 -5.85
CA LEU A 109 4.18 3.85 -6.89
C LEU A 109 2.95 4.77 -6.91
N TYR A 110 2.45 5.22 -5.75
CA TYR A 110 1.36 6.19 -5.71
C TYR A 110 1.78 7.56 -6.28
N HIS A 111 3.00 8.01 -6.02
CA HIS A 111 3.55 9.20 -6.69
C HIS A 111 3.66 9.03 -8.21
N GLN A 112 4.10 7.86 -8.68
CA GLN A 112 4.11 7.55 -10.12
C GLN A 112 2.68 7.55 -10.68
N LEU A 113 1.71 6.99 -9.97
CA LEU A 113 0.30 6.99 -10.38
C LEU A 113 -0.22 8.42 -10.53
N LEU A 114 0.04 9.29 -9.55
CA LEU A 114 -0.34 10.70 -9.61
C LEU A 114 0.28 11.36 -10.85
N HIS A 115 1.58 11.18 -11.08
CA HIS A 115 2.27 11.74 -12.24
C HIS A 115 1.67 11.27 -13.57
N HIS A 116 1.30 9.99 -13.68
CA HIS A 116 0.66 9.46 -14.89
C HIS A 116 -0.76 10.00 -15.09
N ALA A 117 -1.48 10.27 -14.01
CA ALA A 117 -2.87 10.73 -14.00
C ALA A 117 -3.03 12.24 -14.20
N GLU A 118 -2.02 13.05 -13.89
CA GLU A 118 -2.05 14.51 -13.97
C GLU A 118 -2.63 15.02 -15.29
N LYS A 119 -3.71 15.80 -15.20
CA LYS A 119 -4.45 16.41 -16.33
C LYS A 119 -5.07 15.40 -17.30
N LYS A 120 -5.09 14.11 -16.95
CA LYS A 120 -5.69 13.03 -17.74
C LYS A 120 -6.88 12.40 -17.04
N SER A 121 -6.86 12.29 -15.71
CA SER A 121 -7.98 11.70 -14.96
C SER A 121 -8.06 12.27 -13.54
N VAL A 122 -9.03 13.17 -13.32
CA VAL A 122 -9.30 13.74 -11.99
C VAL A 122 -9.60 12.63 -10.97
N LEU A 123 -10.33 11.58 -11.37
CA LEU A 123 -10.64 10.44 -10.50
C LEU A 123 -9.36 9.77 -9.98
N VAL A 124 -8.40 9.49 -10.87
CA VAL A 124 -7.15 8.82 -10.49
C VAL A 124 -6.22 9.77 -9.75
N GLU A 125 -6.21 11.07 -10.08
CA GLU A 125 -5.45 12.08 -9.34
C GLU A 125 -5.90 12.17 -7.88
N GLU A 126 -7.20 12.31 -7.64
CA GLU A 126 -7.74 12.41 -6.27
C GLU A 126 -7.52 11.10 -5.49
N PHE A 127 -7.70 9.96 -6.14
CA PHE A 127 -7.36 8.66 -5.55
C PHE A 127 -5.88 8.60 -5.15
N ALA A 128 -4.96 8.95 -6.05
CA ALA A 128 -3.53 8.89 -5.77
C ALA A 128 -3.12 9.88 -4.67
N ARG A 129 -3.69 11.09 -4.61
CA ARG A 129 -3.40 12.07 -3.55
C ARG A 129 -3.83 11.57 -2.17
N ASN A 130 -5.00 10.95 -2.07
CA ASN A 130 -5.47 10.37 -0.81
C ASN A 130 -4.56 9.23 -0.36
N MET A 131 -4.20 8.31 -1.26
CA MET A 131 -3.29 7.21 -0.93
C MET A 131 -1.89 7.69 -0.55
N ILE A 132 -1.34 8.71 -1.23
CA ILE A 132 -0.06 9.33 -0.83
C ILE A 132 -0.14 9.87 0.60
N GLN A 133 -1.23 10.55 0.95
CA GLN A 133 -1.41 11.09 2.30
C GLN A 133 -1.45 9.99 3.36
N GLU A 134 -2.21 8.91 3.13
CA GLU A 134 -2.30 7.77 4.03
C GLU A 134 -0.92 7.10 4.21
N GLU A 135 -0.21 6.84 3.11
CA GLU A 135 1.12 6.22 3.14
C GLU A 135 2.19 7.11 3.80
N GLU A 136 2.14 8.43 3.63
CA GLU A 136 3.03 9.35 4.35
C GLU A 136 2.82 9.28 5.87
N ILE A 137 1.58 9.07 6.32
CA ILE A 137 1.24 8.88 7.74
C ILE A 137 1.79 7.54 8.23
N HIS A 138 1.62 6.45 7.47
CA HIS A 138 2.16 5.12 7.80
C HIS A 138 3.68 5.14 7.94
N VAL A 139 4.38 5.70 6.96
CA VAL A 139 5.83 5.90 6.98
C VAL A 139 6.24 6.70 8.22
N GLY A 140 5.53 7.80 8.52
CA GLY A 140 5.78 8.64 9.69
C GLY A 140 5.63 7.90 11.03
N GLU A 141 4.62 7.01 11.13
CA GLU A 141 4.40 6.21 12.34
C GLU A 141 5.52 5.18 12.54
N ILE A 142 5.91 4.46 11.48
CA ILE A 142 7.01 3.50 11.55
C ILE A 142 8.33 4.21 11.91
N TYR A 143 8.58 5.41 11.37
CA TYR A 143 9.72 6.22 11.77
C TYR A 143 9.72 6.54 13.27
N LYS A 144 8.59 6.95 13.83
CA LYS A 144 8.47 7.20 15.28
C LYS A 144 8.70 5.94 16.10
N MET A 145 8.28 4.77 15.62
CA MET A 145 8.53 3.49 16.28
C MET A 145 10.02 3.09 16.26
N LEU A 146 10.77 3.51 15.23
CA LEU A 146 12.20 3.21 15.07
C LEU A 146 13.13 4.22 15.75
N MET A 147 12.67 5.45 15.95
CA MET A 147 13.46 6.59 16.43
C MET A 147 13.26 6.85 17.94
N SER A 148 14.22 7.57 18.50
CA SER A 148 14.18 8.02 19.90
C SER A 148 13.74 9.49 19.96
N PRO A 149 12.99 9.94 21.00
CA PRO A 149 12.52 11.32 21.11
C PRO A 149 13.62 12.39 21.05
N GLU A 150 14.86 12.04 21.40
CA GLU A 150 16.03 12.91 21.36
C GLU A 150 16.43 13.32 19.94
N THR A 151 15.83 12.72 18.90
CA THR A 151 16.04 13.09 17.50
C THR A 151 15.18 14.27 17.04
N LEU A 152 14.23 14.73 17.85
CA LEU A 152 13.38 15.88 17.54
C LEU A 152 14.21 17.19 17.52
N LYS A 153 13.87 18.09 16.59
CA LYS A 153 14.45 19.44 16.50
C LYS A 153 13.42 20.46 17.00
N ASP A 154 13.90 21.50 17.67
CA ASP A 154 13.10 22.66 18.11
C ASP A 154 12.66 23.55 16.95
#